data_AF-A0A932LAU3-F1
#
_entry.id   AF-A0A932LAU3-F1
#
_cell.length_a   1.000
_cell.length_b   1.000
_cell.length_c   1.000
_cell.angle_alpha   90.00
_cell.angle_beta   90.00
_cell.angle_gamma   90.00
#
_symmetry.space_group_name_H-M   'P 1'
#
loop_
_entity.id
_entity.type
_entity.pdbx_description
1 polymer ?
#
loop_
_entity_poly.entity_id
_entity_poly.type
_entity_poly.pdbx_seq_one_letter_code
_entity_poly.pdbx_strand_id
1 'polypeptide(L)'
;MNIIRAKWLKGQVVLEEPANWPEGCELVVGQPALAGVAGNGDDQANDAQSIARWLAWYDSLEPLIFSSEEEADLAAWRQKVKEHTIADMHKSAEGLFE
;
A
#
# COMPACT_ATOMS: atom_id res chain seq x y z
N MET A 1 15.71 17.95 18.11
CA MET A 1 14.33 18.15 17.63
C MET A 1 13.40 17.64 18.72
N ASN A 2 12.73 18.53 19.46
CA ASN A 2 11.80 18.11 20.52
C ASN A 2 10.44 17.84 19.87
N ILE A 3 10.03 16.58 19.88
CA ILE A 3 8.75 16.14 19.31
C ILE A 3 7.75 16.08 20.46
N ILE A 4 6.75 16.97 20.43
CA ILE A 4 5.62 16.92 21.36
C ILE A 4 4.48 16.19 20.67
N ARG A 5 3.90 15.22 21.38
CA ARG A 5 2.76 14.45 20.88
C ARG A 5 1.51 15.31 20.89
N ALA A 6 0.72 15.16 19.84
CA ALA A 6 -0.52 15.88 19.67
C ALA A 6 -1.57 14.99 19.03
N LYS A 7 -2.84 15.27 19.32
CA LYS A 7 -4.00 14.61 18.72
C LYS A 7 -4.71 15.56 17.78
N TRP A 8 -5.25 15.01 16.70
CA TRP A 8 -6.15 15.74 15.83
C TRP A 8 -7.57 15.65 16.38
N LEU A 9 -8.11 16.76 16.88
CA LEU A 9 -9.46 16.83 17.44
C LEU A 9 -10.21 18.03 16.83
N LYS A 10 -11.37 17.76 16.22
CA LYS A 10 -12.25 18.80 15.63
C LYS A 10 -11.54 19.74 14.64
N GLY A 11 -10.59 19.21 13.86
CA GLY A 11 -9.84 20.00 12.88
C GLY A 11 -8.67 20.80 13.47
N GLN A 12 -8.29 20.53 14.72
CA GLN A 12 -7.20 21.22 15.41
C GLN A 12 -6.19 20.23 15.98
N VAL A 13 -4.92 20.66 16.02
CA VAL A 13 -3.83 19.95 16.69
C VAL A 13 -3.90 20.29 18.18
N VAL A 14 -4.23 19.32 19.03
CA VAL A 14 -4.28 19.46 20.48
C VAL A 14 -3.06 18.76 21.07
N LEU A 15 -2.14 19.52 21.65
CA LEU A 15 -0.95 18.98 22.29
C LEU A 15 -1.33 18.19 23.55
N GLU A 16 -0.67 17.04 23.77
CA GLU A 16 -0.88 16.25 25.00
C GLU A 16 -0.24 16.93 26.22
N GLU A 17 0.85 17.66 26.01
CA GLU A 17 1.56 18.42 27.03
C GLU A 17 1.74 19.89 26.60
N PRO A 18 1.67 20.86 27.52
CA PRO A 18 1.93 22.26 27.19
C PRO A 18 3.34 22.45 26.63
N ALA A 19 3.43 22.94 25.40
CA ALA A 19 4.70 23.28 24.79
C ALA A 19 5.24 24.59 25.35
N ASN A 20 6.43 24.56 25.95
CA ASN A 20 7.15 25.76 26.37
C ASN A 20 8.11 26.22 25.27
N TRP A 21 7.57 26.79 24.19
CA TRP A 21 8.34 27.31 23.06
C TRP A 21 8.33 28.83 23.03
N PRO A 22 9.42 29.48 22.57
CA PRO A 22 9.47 30.93 22.44
C PRO A 22 8.43 31.42 21.43
N GLU A 23 7.90 32.62 21.68
CA GLU A 23 6.96 33.27 20.77
C GLU A 23 7.61 33.51 19.40
N GLY A 24 6.87 33.21 18.32
CA GLY A 24 7.36 33.32 16.93
C GLY A 24 8.15 32.12 16.41
N CYS A 25 8.17 30.99 17.13
CA CYS A 25 8.82 29.77 16.66
C CYS A 25 8.04 29.12 15.50
N GLU A 26 8.74 28.72 14.44
CA GLU A 26 8.17 27.94 13.33
C GLU A 26 7.96 26.49 13.76
N LEU A 27 6.75 25.98 13.52
CA LEU A 27 6.36 24.61 13.86
C LEU A 27 6.15 23.79 12.58
N VAL A 28 6.81 22.64 12.52
CA VAL A 28 6.59 21.65 11.46
C VAL A 28 5.61 20.59 11.98
N VAL A 29 4.42 20.54 11.40
CA VAL A 29 3.41 19.52 11.71
C VAL A 29 3.48 18.43 10.66
N GLY A 30 4.08 17.29 11.02
CA GLY A 30 4.06 16.09 10.21
C GLY A 30 3.01 15.11 10.73
N GLN A 31 2.10 14.65 9.87
CA GLN A 31 1.28 13.49 10.21
C GLN A 31 2.21 12.28 10.31
N PRO A 32 2.23 11.53 11.43
CA PRO A 32 3.01 10.30 11.48
C PRO A 32 2.52 9.38 10.36
N ALA A 33 3.46 8.78 9.62
CA ALA A 33 3.12 7.82 8.59
C ALA A 33 2.22 6.75 9.23
N LEU A 34 1.01 6.60 8.68
CA LEU A 34 0.18 5.44 8.97
C LEU A 34 1.01 4.23 8.54
N ALA A 35 1.51 3.46 9.51
CA ALA A 35 2.07 2.15 9.24
C ALA A 35 0.96 1.33 8.55
N GLY A 36 1.01 1.23 7.22
CA GLY A 36 0.00 0.52 6.43
C GLY A 36 -0.42 1.14 5.10
N VAL A 37 -0.01 2.36 4.74
CA VAL A 37 -0.22 2.85 3.37
C VAL A 37 1.06 2.70 2.57
N ALA A 38 1.02 1.77 1.62
CA ALA A 38 2.12 1.33 0.78
C ALA A 38 2.96 2.48 0.19
N GLY A 39 4.28 2.29 0.25
CA GLY A 39 5.17 2.76 -0.81
C GLY A 39 5.99 4.01 -0.53
N ASN A 40 6.77 4.03 0.55
CA ASN A 40 8.04 4.77 0.50
C ASN A 40 9.08 3.81 -0.10
N GLY A 41 9.84 4.25 -1.11
CA GLY A 41 10.79 3.39 -1.86
C GLY A 41 11.89 2.72 -1.04
N ASP A 42 11.97 3.00 0.26
CA ASP A 42 12.86 2.37 1.24
C ASP A 42 12.31 1.03 1.79
N ASP A 43 11.00 0.78 1.67
CA ASP A 43 10.37 -0.45 2.15
C ASP A 43 10.64 -1.67 1.25
N GLN A 44 11.24 -1.47 0.06
CA GLN A 44 11.56 -2.54 -0.91
C GLN A 44 13.08 -2.80 -1.04
N ALA A 45 13.89 -2.31 -0.10
CA ALA A 45 15.33 -2.57 -0.12
C ALA A 45 15.67 -4.03 0.25
N ASN A 46 16.82 -4.52 -0.21
CA ASN A 46 17.33 -5.88 0.05
C ASN A 46 18.15 -5.97 1.35
N ASP A 47 18.04 -5.00 2.26
CA ASP A 47 18.70 -5.06 3.55
C ASP A 47 17.93 -5.94 4.55
N ALA A 48 18.61 -6.38 5.60
CA ALA A 48 18.06 -7.31 6.58
C ALA A 48 16.80 -6.77 7.30
N GLN A 49 16.68 -5.45 7.50
CA GLN A 49 15.52 -4.88 8.18
C GLN A 49 14.31 -4.86 7.25
N SER A 50 14.50 -4.48 5.99
CA SER A 50 13.46 -4.52 4.96
C SER A 50 12.94 -5.94 4.73
N ILE A 51 13.83 -6.92 4.65
CA ILE A 51 13.44 -8.34 4.53
C ILE A 51 12.62 -8.79 5.74
N ALA A 52 13.03 -8.43 6.96
CA ALA A 52 12.29 -8.79 8.18
C ALA A 52 10.88 -8.18 8.21
N ARG A 53 10.72 -6.93 7.73
CA ARG A 53 9.40 -6.28 7.61
C ARG A 53 8.51 -7.01 6.60
N TRP A 54 9.04 -7.38 5.44
CA TRP A 54 8.30 -8.14 4.42
C TRP A 54 7.86 -9.51 4.92
N LEU A 55 8.72 -10.23 5.62
CA LEU A 55 8.39 -11.53 6.20
C LEU A 55 7.30 -11.40 7.26
N ALA A 56 7.42 -10.44 8.18
CA ALA A 56 6.41 -10.20 9.19
C ALA A 56 5.05 -9.80 8.59
N TRP A 57 5.06 -9.00 7.51
CA TRP A 57 3.85 -8.68 6.76
C TRP A 57 3.26 -9.92 6.07
N TYR A 58 4.08 -10.72 5.40
CA TYR A 58 3.64 -11.94 4.72
C TYR A 58 3.04 -12.96 5.69
N ASP A 59 3.67 -13.18 6.84
CA ASP A 59 3.18 -14.07 7.89
C ASP A 59 1.86 -13.58 8.52
N SER A 60 1.55 -12.28 8.40
CA SER A 60 0.29 -11.71 8.88
C SER A 60 -0.89 -11.93 7.92
N LEU A 61 -0.64 -12.38 6.68
CA LEU A 61 -1.69 -12.61 5.70
C LEU A 61 -2.48 -13.87 6.02
N GLU A 62 -3.80 -13.76 6.04
CA GLU A 62 -4.68 -14.92 6.15
C GLU A 62 -4.63 -15.74 4.85
N PRO A 63 -4.57 -17.08 4.93
CA PRO A 63 -4.63 -17.92 3.75
C PRO A 63 -5.92 -17.70 2.96
N LEU A 64 -5.78 -17.39 1.67
CA LEU A 64 -6.90 -17.30 0.76
C LEU A 64 -7.34 -18.71 0.35
N ILE A 65 -8.39 -19.22 1.01
CA ILE A 65 -8.98 -20.53 0.74
C ILE A 65 -10.26 -20.32 -0.07
N PHE A 66 -10.32 -20.91 -1.26
CA PHE A 66 -11.51 -20.88 -2.10
C PHE A 66 -12.35 -22.13 -1.88
N SER A 67 -13.67 -21.98 -1.97
CA SER A 67 -14.59 -23.10 -2.14
C SER A 67 -14.48 -23.68 -3.55
N SER A 68 -14.93 -24.92 -3.73
CA SER A 68 -14.94 -25.57 -5.06
C SER A 68 -15.79 -24.81 -6.09
N GLU A 69 -16.81 -24.08 -5.66
CA GLU A 69 -17.63 -23.23 -6.53
C GLU A 69 -16.85 -22.00 -6.99
N GLU A 70 -16.20 -21.29 -6.06
CA GLU A 70 -15.36 -20.13 -6.39
C GLU A 70 -14.17 -20.51 -7.29
N GLU A 71 -13.56 -21.67 -7.08
CA GLU A 71 -12.50 -22.18 -7.95
C GLU A 71 -13.00 -22.41 -9.39
N ALA A 72 -14.22 -22.94 -9.55
CA ALA A 72 -14.83 -23.16 -10.85
C ALA A 72 -15.13 -21.82 -11.55
N ASP A 73 -15.62 -20.82 -10.81
CA ASP A 73 -15.87 -19.47 -11.32
C ASP A 73 -14.57 -18.78 -11.75
N LEU A 74 -13.53 -18.88 -10.93
CA LEU A 74 -12.18 -18.39 -11.25
C LEU A 74 -11.61 -19.07 -12.50
N ALA A 75 -11.78 -20.38 -12.64
CA ALA A 75 -11.33 -21.13 -13.81
C ALA A 75 -12.09 -20.69 -15.08
N ALA A 76 -13.41 -20.54 -15.00
CA ALA A 76 -14.24 -20.07 -16.10
C ALA A 76 -13.87 -18.64 -16.50
N TRP A 77 -13.62 -17.76 -15.53
CA TRP A 77 -13.16 -16.39 -15.79
C TRP A 77 -11.78 -16.38 -16.47
N ARG A 78 -10.82 -17.15 -15.96
CA ARG A 78 -9.47 -17.27 -16.57
C ARG A 78 -9.55 -17.75 -18.02
N GLN A 79 -10.44 -18.70 -18.32
CA GLN A 79 -10.63 -19.19 -19.68
C GLN A 79 -11.18 -18.10 -20.60
N LYS A 80 -12.19 -17.33 -20.15
CA LYS A 80 -12.74 -16.19 -20.91
C LYS A 80 -11.67 -15.13 -21.21
N VAL A 81 -10.87 -14.76 -20.20
CA VAL A 81 -9.79 -13.78 -20.36
C VAL A 81 -8.73 -14.27 -21.35
N LYS A 82 -8.38 -15.56 -21.28
CA LYS A 82 -7.43 -16.17 -22.22
C LYS A 82 -7.96 -16.11 -23.66
N GLU A 83 -9.20 -16.52 -23.89
CA GLU A 83 -9.83 -16.51 -25.21
C GLU A 83 -9.91 -15.09 -25.79
N HIS A 84 -10.31 -14.12 -24.96
CA HIS A 84 -10.33 -12.71 -25.34
C HIS A 84 -8.93 -12.19 -25.70
N THR A 85 -7.93 -12.45 -24.86
CA THR A 85 -6.54 -12.05 -25.12
C THR A 85 -6.02 -12.63 -26.43
N ILE A 86 -6.26 -13.92 -26.71
CA ILE A 86 -5.84 -14.57 -27.96
C ILE A 86 -6.52 -13.91 -29.17
N ALA A 87 -7.83 -13.67 -29.09
CA ALA A 87 -8.59 -13.07 -30.19
C ALA A 87 -8.12 -11.63 -30.51
N ASP A 88 -7.78 -10.85 -29.49
CA ASP A 88 -7.37 -9.46 -29.66
C ASP A 88 -5.87 -9.29 -29.96
N MET A 89 -5.02 -10.23 -29.55
CA MET A 89 -3.63 -10.27 -29.97
C MET A 89 -3.49 -10.39 -31.50
N HIS A 90 -4.40 -11.13 -32.17
CA HIS A 90 -4.41 -11.23 -33.63
C HIS A 90 -4.66 -9.89 -34.31
N LYS A 91 -5.63 -9.10 -33.81
CA LYS A 91 -5.96 -7.77 -34.34
C LYS A 91 -4.82 -6.75 -34.14
N SER A 92 -4.03 -6.93 -33.09
CA SER A 92 -2.93 -6.02 -32.74
C SER A 92 -1.70 -6.20 -33.64
N ALA A 93 -1.48 -7.40 -34.18
CA ALA A 93 -0.35 -7.71 -35.05
C ALA A 93 -0.55 -7.25 -36.50
N GLU A 94 -1.80 -7.20 -36.99
CA GLU A 94 -2.12 -6.84 -38.38
C GLU A 94 -1.82 -5.35 -38.70
N GLY A 95 -1.82 -4.45 -37.70
CA GLY A 95 -1.50 -3.03 -37.89
C GLY A 95 -0.07 -2.63 -37.51
N LEU A 96 0.78 -3.58 -37.12
CA LEU A 96 2.16 -3.31 -36.65
C LEU A 96 3.21 -3.40 -37.78
N PHE A 97 2.83 -3.91 -38.95
CA PHE A 97 3.72 -4.13 -40.09
C PHE A 97 3.23 -3.45 -41.40
N GLU A 98 2.25 -2.54 -41.31
CA GLU A 98 1.88 -1.63 -42.41
C GLU A 98 2.62 -0.29 -42.33
#